data_AF-A0A947KNF3-F1
#
_entry.id   AF-A0A947KNF3-F1
#
_cell.length_a   1.000
_cell.length_b   1.000
_cell.length_c   1.000
_cell.angle_alpha   90.00
_cell.angle_beta   90.00
_cell.angle_gamma   90.00
#
_symmetry.space_group_name_H-M   'P 1'
#
loop_
_entity.id
_entity.type
_entity.pdbx_description
1 polymer ?
#
loop_
_entity_poly.entity_id
_entity_poly.type
_entity_poly.pdbx_seq_one_letter_code
_entity_poly.pdbx_strand_id
1 'polypeptide(L)'
;MRYTPKPIRRCNTCLLNLGTTCWKFACPRREWERGRCFGFEEDELYRQFHAWQEAPHVKTAKQLRREAFRQTPSVSRVHHFRKARTKHK
;
A
#
# COMPACT_ATOMS: atom_id res chain seq x y z
N MET A 1 -8.64 30.37 11.57
CA MET A 1 -9.59 29.33 11.14
C MET A 1 -9.48 28.14 12.07
N ARG A 2 -10.58 27.71 12.71
CA ARG A 2 -10.58 26.45 13.49
C ARG A 2 -10.79 25.32 12.49
N TYR A 3 -9.78 24.49 12.28
CA TYR A 3 -9.89 23.35 11.37
C TYR A 3 -10.80 22.28 11.97
N THR A 4 -11.78 21.79 11.21
CA THR A 4 -12.63 20.69 11.64
C THR A 4 -11.79 19.40 11.69
N PRO A 5 -11.81 18.67 12.82
CA PRO A 5 -11.04 17.44 12.95
C PRO A 5 -11.54 16.37 11.98
N LYS A 6 -10.64 15.45 11.61
CA LYS A 6 -10.99 14.28 10.79
C LYS A 6 -12.17 13.52 11.46
N PRO A 7 -13.25 13.21 10.73
CA PRO A 7 -14.33 12.39 11.26
C PRO A 7 -13.89 10.93 11.33
N ILE A 8 -13.11 10.58 12.38
CA ILE A 8 -12.38 9.32 12.52
C ILE A 8 -13.27 8.11 12.24
N ARG A 9 -14.48 8.07 12.82
CA ARG A 9 -15.41 6.93 12.65
C ARG A 9 -15.76 6.67 11.18
N ARG A 10 -16.20 7.70 10.46
CA ARG A 10 -16.61 7.57 9.05
C ARG A 10 -15.42 7.35 8.12
N CYS A 11 -14.32 8.07 8.32
CA CYS A 11 -13.16 7.86 7.48
C CYS A 11 -12.54 6.47 7.69
N ASN A 12 -12.52 5.92 8.92
CA ASN A 12 -11.95 4.60 9.16
C ASN A 12 -12.70 3.47 8.43
N THR A 13 -13.99 3.66 8.14
CA THR A 13 -14.81 2.69 7.40
C THR A 13 -14.94 3.01 5.91
N CYS A 14 -14.42 4.17 5.46
CA CYS A 14 -14.49 4.59 4.07
C CYS A 14 -13.44 3.88 3.22
N LEU A 15 -13.84 3.24 2.12
CA LEU A 15 -12.89 2.57 1.21
C LEU A 15 -11.89 3.55 0.58
N LEU A 16 -12.29 4.80 0.39
CA LEU A 16 -11.47 5.85 -0.22
C LEU A 16 -10.45 6.48 0.74
N ASN A 17 -10.43 6.08 2.02
CA ASN A 17 -9.52 6.61 3.03
C ASN A 17 -8.14 5.93 2.92
N LEU A 18 -7.12 6.72 2.59
CA LEU A 18 -5.72 6.27 2.48
C LEU A 18 -4.91 6.67 3.73
N GLY A 19 -5.58 6.83 4.89
CA GLY A 19 -4.97 7.27 6.13
C GLY A 19 -4.96 8.78 6.28
N THR A 20 -3.91 9.45 5.80
CA THR A 20 -3.79 10.92 5.87
C THR A 20 -4.43 11.62 4.66
N THR A 21 -4.60 10.91 3.56
CA THR A 21 -5.15 11.38 2.28
C THR A 21 -6.42 10.63 1.90
N CYS A 22 -7.12 11.10 0.87
CA CYS A 22 -8.25 10.40 0.26
C CYS A 22 -7.92 10.14 -1.21
N TRP A 23 -8.36 8.99 -1.73
CA TRP A 23 -8.18 8.66 -3.13
C TRP A 23 -8.89 9.66 -4.08
N LYS A 24 -10.11 10.11 -3.71
CA LYS A 24 -10.91 11.01 -4.55
C LYS A 24 -10.57 12.49 -4.39
N PHE A 25 -10.38 12.96 -3.15
CA PHE A 25 -10.26 14.38 -2.85
C PHE A 25 -8.82 14.76 -2.52
N ALA A 26 -8.24 15.67 -3.30
CA ALA A 26 -6.90 16.21 -3.06
C ALA A 26 -6.78 16.94 -1.70
N CYS A 27 -7.87 17.54 -1.23
CA CYS A 27 -7.94 18.19 0.08
C CYS A 27 -9.12 17.63 0.91
N PRO A 28 -8.97 16.45 1.54
CA PRO A 28 -10.04 15.80 2.31
C PRO A 28 -10.52 16.66 3.48
N ARG A 29 -9.64 17.50 4.04
CA ARG A 29 -9.93 18.42 5.14
C ARG A 29 -11.07 19.38 4.81
N ARG A 30 -11.14 19.89 3.58
CA ARG A 30 -12.23 20.78 3.13
C ARG A 30 -13.57 20.06 3.10
N GLU A 31 -13.58 18.77 2.80
CA GLU A 31 -14.82 17.98 2.84
C GLU A 31 -15.26 17.68 4.28
N TRP A 32 -14.32 17.59 5.24
CA TRP A 32 -14.67 17.41 6.65
C TRP A 32 -15.33 18.66 7.26
N GLU A 33 -14.94 19.85 6.82
CA GLU A 33 -15.55 21.12 7.27
C GLU A 33 -17.05 21.20 6.98
N ARG A 34 -17.51 20.53 5.92
CA ARG A 34 -18.93 20.49 5.53
C ARG A 34 -19.79 19.55 6.38
N GLY A 35 -19.18 18.77 7.27
CA GLY A 35 -19.85 17.80 8.14
C GLY A 35 -20.31 16.51 7.45
N ARG A 36 -20.44 16.50 6.11
CA ARG A 36 -20.71 15.31 5.30
C ARG A 36 -19.71 15.24 4.14
N CYS A 37 -19.05 14.09 3.99
CA CYS A 37 -18.14 13.81 2.88
C CYS A 37 -18.92 13.16 1.74
N PHE A 38 -18.90 13.75 0.55
CA PHE A 38 -19.58 13.22 -0.64
C PHE A 38 -19.03 11.88 -1.15
N GLY A 39 -17.81 11.51 -0.76
CA GLY A 39 -17.23 10.22 -1.14
C GLY A 39 -17.52 9.09 -0.15
N PHE A 40 -18.22 9.36 0.96
CA PHE A 40 -18.53 8.33 1.94
C PHE A 40 -19.76 7.54 1.49
N GLU A 41 -19.62 6.22 1.36
CA GLU A 41 -20.70 5.29 0.91
C GLU A 41 -21.25 5.61 -0.49
N GLU A 42 -20.43 6.21 -1.35
CA GLU A 42 -20.80 6.47 -2.74
C GLU A 42 -20.37 5.31 -3.63
N ASP A 43 -21.35 4.49 -4.04
CA ASP A 43 -21.13 3.23 -4.77
C ASP A 43 -20.30 3.41 -6.04
N GLU A 44 -20.58 4.47 -6.80
CA GLU A 44 -19.88 4.71 -8.06
C GLU A 44 -18.40 5.05 -7.83
N LEU A 45 -18.10 5.82 -6.78
CA LEU A 45 -16.71 6.11 -6.41
C LEU A 45 -15.99 4.88 -5.88
N TYR A 46 -16.69 3.99 -5.18
CA TYR A 46 -16.12 2.73 -4.70
C TYR A 46 -15.79 1.78 -5.86
N ARG A 47 -16.66 1.68 -6.88
CA ARG A 47 -16.37 0.91 -8.10
C ARG A 47 -15.13 1.44 -8.83
N GLN A 48 -15.03 2.75 -9.01
CA GLN A 48 -13.87 3.37 -9.65
C GLN A 48 -12.59 3.15 -8.84
N PHE A 49 -12.69 3.19 -7.51
CA PHE A 49 -11.57 2.89 -6.62
C PHE A 49 -11.10 1.44 -6.77
N HIS A 50 -12.03 0.47 -6.78
CA HIS A 50 -11.68 -0.92 -7.03
C HIS A 50 -11.01 -1.12 -8.40
N ALA A 51 -11.55 -0.53 -9.46
CA ALA A 51 -10.93 -0.58 -10.78
C ALA A 51 -9.51 0.02 -10.78
N TRP A 52 -9.28 1.09 -10.02
CA TRP A 52 -7.96 1.68 -9.84
C TRP A 52 -7.00 0.75 -9.06
N GLN A 53 -7.48 0.02 -8.05
CA GLN A 53 -6.66 -0.94 -7.30
C GLN A 53 -6.24 -2.15 -8.16
N GLU A 54 -7.12 -2.61 -9.05
CA GLU A 54 -6.87 -3.71 -9.98
C GLU A 54 -6.03 -3.30 -11.18
N ALA A 55 -5.95 -1.99 -11.48
CA ALA A 55 -5.14 -1.49 -12.58
C ALA A 55 -3.66 -1.81 -12.33
N PRO A 56 -2.92 -2.33 -13.33
CA PRO A 56 -1.51 -2.61 -13.19
C PRO A 56 -0.74 -1.31 -12.95
N HIS A 57 -0.46 -1.00 -11.68
CA HIS A 57 0.41 0.11 -11.33
C HIS A 57 1.80 -0.21 -11.86
N VAL A 58 2.42 0.75 -12.56
CA VAL A 58 3.82 0.65 -13.01
C VAL A 58 4.67 0.33 -11.79
N LYS A 59 5.10 -0.93 -11.70
CA LYS A 59 5.89 -1.41 -10.56
C LYS A 59 7.21 -0.65 -10.54
N THR A 60 7.57 -0.13 -9.38
CA THR A 60 8.91 0.43 -9.20
C THR A 60 9.96 -0.67 -9.42
N ALA A 61 11.16 -0.31 -9.87
CA ALA A 61 12.26 -1.27 -10.03
C ALA A 61 12.57 -2.08 -8.76
N LYS A 62 12.26 -1.54 -7.57
CA LYS A 62 12.38 -2.24 -6.28
C LYS A 62 11.32 -3.33 -6.10
N GLN A 63 10.09 -3.09 -6.53
CA GLN A 63 9.00 -4.07 -6.48
C GLN A 63 9.25 -5.21 -7.47
N LEU A 64 9.68 -4.89 -8.69
CA LEU A 64 10.08 -5.88 -9.69
C LEU A 64 11.19 -6.81 -9.18
N ARG A 65 12.24 -6.25 -8.53
CA ARG A 65 13.32 -7.05 -7.93
C ARG A 65 12.85 -7.99 -6.82
N ARG A 66 11.93 -7.53 -5.96
CA ARG A 66 11.39 -8.36 -4.87
C ARG A 66 10.56 -9.53 -5.40
N GLU A 67 9.78 -9.29 -6.45
CA GLU A 67 8.96 -10.31 -7.08
C GLU A 67 9.83 -11.36 -7.79
N ALA A 68 10.83 -10.92 -8.56
CA ALA A 68 11.80 -11.82 -9.19
C ALA A 68 12.50 -12.72 -8.15
N PHE A 69 12.91 -12.16 -7.00
CA PHE A 69 13.50 -12.95 -5.92
C PHE A 69 12.53 -13.99 -5.35
N ARG A 70 11.25 -13.67 -5.18
CA ARG A 70 10.23 -14.62 -4.69
C ARG A 70 9.90 -15.72 -5.70
N GLN A 71 9.98 -15.40 -6.99
CA GLN A 71 9.73 -16.33 -8.09
C GLN A 71 10.94 -17.20 -8.43
N THR A 72 12.12 -16.89 -7.89
CA THR A 72 13.26 -17.78 -8.03
C THR A 72 13.02 -18.96 -7.08
N PRO A 73 12.73 -20.18 -7.56
CA PRO A 73 12.71 -21.34 -6.68
C PRO A 73 14.06 -21.36 -5.96
N SER A 74 14.05 -21.49 -4.64
CA SER A 74 15.30 -21.60 -3.87
C SER A 74 16.00 -22.86 -4.34
N VAL A 75 16.90 -22.73 -5.32
CA VAL A 75 17.83 -23.79 -5.66
C VAL A 75 18.60 -24.01 -4.38
N SER A 76 18.30 -25.15 -3.73
CA SER A 76 18.79 -25.54 -2.42
C SER A 76 20.20 -25.03 -2.23
N ARG A 77 20.40 -24.17 -1.21
CA ARG A 77 21.71 -23.63 -0.84
C ARG A 77 22.69 -24.81 -0.80
N VAL A 78 23.52 -24.93 -1.83
CA VAL A 78 24.68 -25.81 -1.78
C VAL A 78 25.57 -25.15 -0.75
N HIS A 79 25.47 -25.62 0.49
CA HIS A 79 26.39 -25.27 1.55
C HIS A 79 27.77 -25.74 1.09
N HIS A 80 28.54 -24.84 0.48
CA HIS A 80 29.96 -25.03 0.30
C HIS A 80 30.59 -25.09 1.69
N PHE A 81 30.67 -26.29 2.25
CA PHE A 81 31.48 -26.57 3.41
C PHE A 81 32.92 -26.19 3.07
N ARG A 82 33.37 -25.04 3.60
CA ARG A 82 34.79 -24.71 3.69
C ARG A 82 35.45 -25.81 4.54
N LYS A 83 36.15 -26.75 3.91
CA LYS A 83 37.02 -27.69 4.61
C LYS A 83 38.06 -26.90 5.39
N ALA A 84 38.00 -26.99 6.71
CA ALA A 84 39.03 -26.47 7.60
C ALA A 84 40.37 -27.16 7.25
N ARG A 85 41.40 -26.36 6.96
CA ARG A 85 42.76 -26.85 6.78
C ARG A 85 43.24 -27.44 8.11
N THR A 86 43.50 -28.74 8.14
CA THR A 86 44.23 -29.41 9.21
C THR A 86 45.66 -28.87 9.25
N LYS A 87 46.05 -28.23 10.36
CA LYS A 87 47.45 -27.91 10.65
C LYS A 87 48.05 -29.10 11.39
N HIS A 88 48.95 -29.83 10.74
CA HIS A 88 49.93 -30.67 11.41
C HIS A 88 51.18 -29.82 11.67
N LYS A 89 51.56 -29.67 12.95
CA LYS A 89 52.93 -29.83 13.43
C LYS A 89 52.93 -29.93 14.94
#